data_AF-A0A929TAH5-F1
#
_entry.id   AF-A0A929TAH5-F1
#
_cell.length_a   1.000
_cell.length_b   1.000
_cell.length_c   1.000
_cell.angle_alpha   90.00
_cell.angle_beta   90.00
_cell.angle_gamma   90.00
#
_symmetry.space_group_name_H-M   'P 1'
#
loop_
_entity.id
_entity.type
_entity.pdbx_description
1 polymer ?
#
loop_
_entity_poly.entity_id
_entity_poly.type
_entity_poly.pdbx_seq_one_letter_code
_entity_poly.pdbx_strand_id
1 'polypeptide(L)'
;MEIKTRAKRCLTLLLAMAFMGMMLAGCGSQGAGKESSGGEAAAGASTSQAQAQEKRTDYSGVKIEMLNTKAEIEEQLEAAAKEWGALTGATLNVYTIGSGAPSTEISARYAAGNAPALIMGDIQDIVTCVKSGYARDLKDQS
;
A
#
# COMPACT_ATOMS: atom_id res chain seq x y z
N MET A 1 -40.53 -5.88 13.20
CA MET A 1 -39.05 -5.88 13.19
C MET A 1 -38.45 -4.49 13.46
N GLU A 2 -39.15 -3.60 14.18
CA GLU A 2 -38.77 -2.17 14.29
C GLU A 2 -37.98 -1.82 15.56
N ILE A 3 -37.98 -2.68 16.58
CA ILE A 3 -37.40 -2.37 17.91
C ILE A 3 -35.88 -2.61 17.95
N LYS A 4 -35.37 -3.60 17.20
CA LYS A 4 -33.94 -3.96 17.20
C LYS A 4 -33.05 -2.90 16.51
N THR A 5 -33.62 -2.10 15.62
CA THR A 5 -32.86 -1.11 14.83
C THR A 5 -32.60 0.18 15.63
N ARG A 6 -33.47 0.53 16.59
CA ARG A 6 -33.32 1.77 17.38
C ARG A 6 -32.31 1.64 18.53
N ALA A 7 -32.17 0.46 19.12
CA ALA A 7 -31.15 0.18 20.13
C ALA A 7 -29.72 0.25 19.58
N LYS A 8 -29.50 -0.20 18.33
CA LYS A 8 -28.19 -0.13 17.67
C LYS A 8 -27.80 1.31 17.31
N ARG A 9 -28.78 2.15 16.92
CA ARG A 9 -28.53 3.55 16.52
C ARG A 9 -28.24 4.48 17.72
N CYS A 10 -28.81 4.20 18.91
CA CYS A 10 -28.46 4.94 20.12
C CYS A 10 -27.10 4.54 20.72
N LEU A 11 -26.65 3.29 20.50
CA LEU A 11 -25.37 2.82 21.01
C LEU A 11 -24.17 3.44 20.26
N THR A 12 -24.30 3.70 18.96
CA THR A 12 -23.21 4.27 18.15
C THR A 12 -22.96 5.76 18.43
N LEU A 13 -23.93 6.48 19.01
CA LEU A 13 -23.82 7.92 19.28
C LEU A 13 -23.14 8.28 20.61
N LEU A 14 -22.89 7.29 21.49
CA LEU A 14 -22.31 7.52 22.83
C LEU A 14 -20.78 7.30 22.91
N LEU A 15 -20.12 6.87 21.83
CA LEU A 15 -18.68 6.53 21.85
C LEU A 15 -17.76 7.64 21.29
N ALA A 16 -18.28 8.85 21.06
CA ALA A 16 -17.56 9.92 20.34
C ALA A 16 -17.10 11.11 21.22
N MET A 17 -17.08 10.99 22.55
CA MET A 17 -16.85 12.14 23.45
C MET A 17 -15.84 11.87 24.58
N ALA A 18 -14.73 11.19 24.28
CA ALA A 18 -13.60 11.17 25.21
C ALA A 18 -12.31 11.00 24.42
N PHE A 19 -11.57 12.09 24.23
CA PHE A 19 -10.11 12.20 24.39
C PHE A 19 -9.70 13.63 24.04
N MET A 20 -10.05 14.57 24.93
CA MET A 20 -9.44 15.88 25.01
C MET A 20 -8.31 15.81 26.04
N GLY A 21 -7.09 16.19 25.65
CA GLY A 21 -6.06 16.67 26.57
C GLY A 21 -4.88 15.73 26.80
N MET A 22 -3.74 16.07 26.19
CA MET A 22 -2.51 16.32 26.95
C MET A 22 -1.71 17.44 26.26
N MET A 23 -1.46 18.49 27.03
CA MET A 23 -0.40 19.48 26.82
C MET A 23 0.96 18.81 27.08
N LEU A 24 2.03 19.26 26.40
CA LEU A 24 3.23 19.88 27.01
C LEU A 24 4.35 20.07 25.97
N ALA A 25 4.73 21.35 25.81
CA ALA A 25 6.08 21.92 25.71
C ALA A 25 7.29 21.14 25.12
N GLY A 26 8.05 21.89 24.30
CA GLY A 26 9.50 21.73 24.08
C GLY A 26 9.84 20.94 22.82
N CYS A 27 10.78 21.30 21.95
CA CYS A 27 11.85 22.30 21.90
C CYS A 27 12.09 22.48 20.37
N GLY A 28 12.10 23.65 19.76
CA GLY A 28 12.99 24.75 20.09
C GLY A 28 14.39 24.54 19.50
N SER A 29 14.55 24.61 18.17
CA SER A 29 15.83 25.03 17.59
C SER A 29 15.62 25.82 16.29
N GLN A 30 16.48 26.80 16.13
CA GLN A 30 16.34 28.07 15.43
C GLN A 30 17.39 28.16 14.32
N GLY A 31 17.10 28.94 13.28
CA GLY A 31 18.10 29.53 12.37
C GLY A 31 17.93 29.07 10.92
N ALA A 32 17.25 29.80 10.04
CA ALA A 32 17.61 31.09 9.41
C ALA A 32 18.54 30.94 8.19
N GLY A 33 17.95 31.06 7.00
CA GLY A 33 18.36 32.07 6.00
C GLY A 33 19.56 31.82 5.07
N LYS A 34 19.22 31.49 3.81
CA LYS A 34 19.53 32.26 2.57
C LYS A 34 20.83 31.96 1.78
N GLU A 35 20.59 31.52 0.51
CA GLU A 35 21.31 31.70 -0.78
C GLU A 35 22.84 31.47 -0.87
N SER A 36 23.45 30.99 -1.96
CA SER A 36 23.07 30.53 -3.31
C SER A 36 24.32 29.90 -3.96
N SER A 37 24.07 29.05 -4.97
CA SER A 37 24.91 28.81 -6.17
C SER A 37 25.87 27.62 -6.20
N GLY A 38 25.80 26.88 -7.32
CA GLY A 38 26.77 25.89 -7.77
C GLY A 38 26.20 24.48 -7.90
N GLY A 39 25.67 24.14 -9.07
CA GLY A 39 25.07 22.83 -9.35
C GLY A 39 26.09 21.72 -9.60
N GLU A 40 25.62 20.48 -9.50
CA GLU A 40 25.78 19.43 -10.51
C GLU A 40 24.80 18.28 -10.20
N ALA A 41 24.33 17.59 -11.23
CA ALA A 41 23.26 16.62 -11.17
C ALA A 41 23.73 15.24 -10.68
N ALA A 42 22.73 14.47 -10.23
CA ALA A 42 22.68 13.01 -10.08
C ALA A 42 23.45 12.40 -8.91
N ALA A 43 22.71 11.92 -7.90
CA ALA A 43 22.45 10.49 -7.72
C ALA A 43 21.73 10.22 -6.39
N GLY A 44 20.61 9.50 -6.47
CA GLY A 44 20.19 8.54 -5.45
C GLY A 44 20.07 9.03 -4.02
N ALA A 45 19.15 9.96 -3.75
CA ALA A 45 18.61 10.08 -2.40
C ALA A 45 17.55 8.98 -2.21
N SER A 46 18.00 7.76 -1.86
CA SER A 46 17.17 6.85 -1.06
C SER A 46 17.02 7.46 0.33
N THR A 47 16.18 8.49 0.37
CA THR A 47 15.67 9.01 1.62
C THR A 47 14.67 7.97 2.11
N SER A 48 15.16 7.04 2.93
CA SER A 48 14.33 6.38 3.94
C SER A 48 13.85 7.45 4.91
N GLN A 49 12.91 8.27 4.45
CA GLN A 49 12.00 8.94 5.34
C GLN A 49 11.06 7.84 5.82
N ALA A 50 11.29 7.33 7.02
CA ALA A 50 10.20 6.89 7.86
C ALA A 50 9.33 8.13 8.10
N GLN A 51 8.50 8.47 7.10
CA GLN A 51 7.42 9.41 7.30
C GLN A 51 6.51 8.74 8.31
N ALA A 52 6.24 9.42 9.42
CA ALA A 52 5.12 9.05 10.27
C ALA A 52 3.91 8.94 9.33
N GLN A 53 3.47 7.71 9.08
CA GLN A 53 2.39 7.43 8.15
C GLN A 53 1.13 7.94 8.81
N GLU A 54 0.81 9.21 8.58
CA GLU A 54 -0.54 9.69 8.83
C GLU A 54 -1.46 8.76 8.07
N LYS A 55 -2.46 8.21 8.79
CA LYS A 55 -3.39 7.24 8.24
C LYS A 55 -4.22 7.93 7.16
N ARG A 56 -3.71 7.92 5.94
CA ARG A 56 -4.39 8.40 4.74
C ARG A 56 -5.73 7.67 4.65
N THR A 57 -6.83 8.41 4.64
CA THR A 57 -8.18 7.86 4.48
C THR A 57 -8.66 7.86 3.04
N ASP A 58 -7.94 8.55 2.14
CA ASP A 58 -8.24 8.65 0.73
C ASP A 58 -7.02 8.21 -0.11
N TYR A 59 -7.19 7.11 -0.83
CA TYR A 59 -6.15 6.54 -1.69
C TYR A 59 -6.36 6.88 -3.17
N SER A 60 -7.16 7.93 -3.46
CA SER A 60 -7.33 8.45 -4.81
C SER A 60 -5.99 8.69 -5.50
N GLY A 61 -5.88 8.16 -6.72
CA GLY A 61 -4.66 8.24 -7.54
C GLY A 61 -3.59 7.20 -7.24
N VAL A 62 -3.75 6.37 -6.18
CA VAL A 62 -2.89 5.21 -5.96
C VAL A 62 -3.23 4.12 -6.97
N LYS A 63 -2.23 3.65 -7.70
CA LYS A 63 -2.34 2.53 -8.63
C LYS A 63 -1.46 1.39 -8.16
N ILE A 64 -2.04 0.21 -7.99
CA ILE A 64 -1.38 -1.00 -7.54
C ILE A 64 -1.52 -2.03 -8.66
N GLU A 65 -0.42 -2.68 -9.02
CA GLU A 65 -0.43 -3.79 -9.96
C GLU A 65 -0.27 -5.11 -9.21
N MET A 66 -1.09 -6.09 -9.58
CA MET A 66 -1.08 -7.43 -9.04
C MET A 66 -0.92 -8.45 -10.16
N LEU A 67 0.14 -9.25 -10.08
CA LEU A 67 0.27 -10.45 -10.89
C LEU A 67 -0.62 -11.55 -10.31
N ASN A 68 -1.41 -12.18 -11.17
CA ASN A 68 -2.17 -13.38 -10.86
C ASN A 68 -1.73 -14.53 -11.79
N THR A 69 -1.29 -15.65 -11.22
CA THR A 69 -0.98 -16.87 -11.99
C THR A 69 -2.18 -17.82 -12.09
N LYS A 70 -3.29 -17.53 -11.40
CA LYS A 70 -4.50 -18.36 -11.33
C LYS A 70 -5.60 -17.78 -12.20
N ALA A 71 -5.56 -18.10 -13.49
CA ALA A 71 -6.53 -17.61 -14.48
C ALA A 71 -7.98 -18.00 -14.11
N GLU A 72 -8.17 -19.08 -13.36
CA GLU A 72 -9.47 -19.58 -12.93
C GLU A 72 -10.24 -18.65 -11.98
N ILE A 73 -9.56 -17.69 -11.32
CA ILE A 73 -10.17 -16.74 -10.38
C ILE A 73 -10.03 -15.27 -10.83
N GLU A 74 -9.63 -15.03 -12.08
CA GLU A 74 -9.36 -13.69 -12.60
C GLU A 74 -10.59 -12.77 -12.49
N GLU A 75 -11.76 -13.23 -12.90
CA GLU A 75 -13.00 -12.44 -12.84
C GLU A 75 -13.37 -12.04 -11.40
N GLN A 76 -13.18 -12.93 -10.44
CA GLN A 76 -13.48 -12.69 -9.04
C GLN A 76 -12.50 -11.69 -8.42
N LEU A 77 -11.22 -11.76 -8.80
CA LEU A 77 -10.22 -10.80 -8.36
C LEU A 77 -10.45 -9.42 -8.95
N GLU A 78 -10.82 -9.32 -10.22
CA GLU A 78 -11.20 -8.05 -10.82
C GLU A 78 -12.44 -7.44 -10.15
N ALA A 79 -13.43 -8.27 -9.82
CA ALA A 79 -14.61 -7.82 -9.10
C ALA A 79 -14.24 -7.28 -7.71
N ALA A 80 -13.42 -8.02 -6.96
CA ALA A 80 -12.92 -7.58 -5.65
C ALA A 80 -12.06 -6.32 -5.75
N ALA A 81 -11.23 -6.19 -6.78
CA ALA A 81 -10.42 -5.01 -7.06
C ALA A 81 -11.29 -3.77 -7.34
N LYS A 82 -12.37 -3.93 -8.11
CA LYS A 82 -13.34 -2.86 -8.40
C LYS A 82 -14.08 -2.42 -7.13
N GLU A 83 -14.54 -3.37 -6.31
CA GLU A 83 -15.20 -3.06 -5.04
C GLU A 83 -14.26 -2.34 -4.07
N TRP A 84 -13.04 -2.86 -3.90
CA TRP A 84 -12.02 -2.23 -3.07
C TRP A 84 -11.65 -0.82 -3.56
N GLY A 85 -11.55 -0.64 -4.89
CA GLY A 85 -11.30 0.66 -5.49
C GLY A 85 -12.43 1.66 -5.24
N ALA A 86 -13.69 1.22 -5.30
CA ALA A 86 -14.85 2.06 -5.00
C ALA A 86 -14.87 2.52 -3.52
N LEU A 87 -14.39 1.69 -2.60
CA LEU A 87 -14.32 2.02 -1.17
C LEU A 87 -13.14 2.93 -0.80
N THR A 88 -12.03 2.85 -1.54
CA THR A 88 -10.75 3.50 -1.16
C THR A 88 -10.32 4.65 -2.07
N GLY A 89 -10.87 4.74 -3.29
CA GLY A 89 -10.43 5.63 -4.36
C GLY A 89 -9.19 5.12 -5.12
N ALA A 90 -8.55 4.03 -4.66
CA ALA A 90 -7.40 3.44 -5.34
C ALA A 90 -7.80 2.58 -6.55
N THR A 91 -6.83 2.25 -7.39
CA THR A 91 -6.99 1.31 -8.50
C THR A 91 -6.08 0.12 -8.29
N LEU A 92 -6.65 -1.09 -8.30
CA LEU A 92 -5.91 -2.34 -8.33
C LEU A 92 -6.07 -2.99 -9.71
N ASN A 93 -4.98 -3.07 -10.46
CA ASN A 93 -4.93 -3.74 -11.75
C ASN A 93 -4.42 -5.16 -11.57
N VAL A 94 -5.30 -6.12 -11.78
CA VAL A 94 -4.96 -7.54 -11.81
C VAL A 94 -4.59 -7.91 -13.24
N TYR A 95 -3.45 -8.57 -13.43
CA TYR A 95 -3.03 -9.06 -14.73
C TYR A 95 -2.51 -10.47 -14.63
N THR A 96 -2.66 -11.21 -15.72
CA THR A 96 -2.16 -12.57 -15.88
C THR A 96 -0.98 -12.61 -16.85
N ILE A 97 -0.20 -13.67 -16.77
CA ILE A 97 0.88 -13.97 -17.70
C ILE A 97 0.36 -14.98 -18.72
N GLY A 98 0.26 -14.56 -19.98
CA GLY A 98 -0.31 -15.40 -21.04
C GLY A 98 0.56 -16.61 -21.42
N SER A 99 1.88 -16.53 -21.22
CA SER A 99 2.81 -17.63 -21.51
C SER A 99 4.16 -17.44 -20.81
N GLY A 100 4.80 -18.52 -20.38
CA GLY A 100 6.11 -18.51 -19.73
C GLY A 100 6.03 -18.79 -18.22
N ALA A 101 7.20 -18.93 -17.59
CA ALA A 101 7.28 -19.18 -16.16
C ALA A 101 7.06 -17.87 -15.37
N PRO A 102 6.19 -17.86 -14.35
CA PRO A 102 5.93 -16.67 -13.53
C PRO A 102 7.21 -16.05 -12.94
N SER A 103 8.12 -16.89 -12.46
CA SER A 103 9.40 -16.47 -11.90
C SER A 103 10.29 -15.69 -12.88
N THR A 104 10.24 -16.03 -14.18
CA THR A 104 11.00 -15.32 -15.22
C THR A 104 10.42 -13.93 -15.48
N GLU A 105 9.09 -13.82 -15.61
CA GLU A 105 8.41 -12.52 -15.80
C GLU A 105 8.66 -11.60 -14.61
N ILE A 106 8.51 -12.12 -13.39
CA ILE A 106 8.74 -11.34 -12.15
C ILE A 106 10.19 -10.85 -12.11
N SER A 107 11.16 -11.72 -12.43
CA SER A 107 12.58 -11.34 -12.47
C SER A 107 12.84 -10.23 -13.49
N ALA A 108 12.26 -10.34 -14.69
CA ALA A 108 12.42 -9.34 -15.74
C ALA A 108 11.84 -7.98 -15.33
N ARG A 109 10.63 -7.98 -14.76
CA ARG A 109 9.98 -6.75 -14.28
C ARG A 109 10.69 -6.13 -13.08
N TYR A 110 11.19 -6.95 -12.17
CA TYR A 110 11.98 -6.48 -11.05
C TYR A 110 13.26 -5.77 -11.54
N ALA A 111 13.97 -6.37 -12.49
CA ALA A 111 15.15 -5.75 -13.11
C ALA A 111 14.82 -4.46 -13.87
N ALA A 112 13.62 -4.37 -14.47
CA ALA A 112 13.13 -3.18 -15.15
C ALA A 112 12.55 -2.10 -14.21
N GLY A 113 12.51 -2.35 -12.89
CA GLY A 113 11.95 -1.42 -11.91
C GLY A 113 10.42 -1.27 -11.99
N ASN A 114 9.72 -2.20 -12.63
CA ASN A 114 8.27 -2.22 -12.78
C ASN A 114 7.66 -3.53 -12.24
N ALA A 115 8.26 -4.10 -11.19
CA ALA A 115 7.70 -5.26 -10.51
C ALA A 115 6.29 -4.96 -9.97
N PRO A 116 5.38 -5.95 -10.01
CA PRO A 116 4.07 -5.80 -9.41
C PRO A 116 4.21 -5.61 -7.89
N ALA A 117 3.28 -4.86 -7.30
CA ALA A 117 3.23 -4.66 -5.87
C ALA A 117 2.72 -5.91 -5.14
N LEU A 118 1.85 -6.69 -5.79
CA LEU A 118 1.27 -7.92 -5.26
C LEU A 118 1.47 -9.07 -6.24
N ILE A 119 1.71 -10.27 -5.72
CA ILE A 119 1.82 -11.49 -6.51
C ILE A 119 0.93 -12.54 -5.87
N MET A 120 0.00 -13.08 -6.66
CA MET A 120 -0.67 -14.33 -6.36
C MET A 120 -0.12 -15.40 -7.28
N GLY A 121 0.64 -16.31 -6.68
CA GLY A 121 1.35 -17.39 -7.35
C GLY A 121 1.05 -18.75 -6.74
N ASP A 122 1.68 -19.79 -7.27
CA ASP A 122 1.85 -21.03 -6.52
C ASP A 122 2.95 -20.88 -5.46
N ILE A 123 2.95 -21.78 -4.48
CA ILE A 123 3.91 -21.73 -3.37
C ILE A 123 5.36 -21.72 -3.90
N GLN A 124 5.65 -22.45 -4.98
CA GLN A 124 7.00 -22.48 -5.55
C GLN A 124 7.43 -21.14 -6.14
N ASP A 125 6.52 -20.40 -6.76
CA ASP A 125 6.80 -19.05 -7.29
C ASP A 125 7.04 -18.08 -6.14
N ILE A 126 6.22 -18.15 -5.08
CA ILE A 126 6.37 -17.31 -3.89
C ILE A 126 7.71 -17.58 -3.20
N VAL A 127 8.06 -18.86 -3.00
CA VAL A 127 9.35 -19.25 -2.42
C VAL A 127 10.51 -18.75 -3.27
N THR A 128 10.39 -18.81 -4.59
CA THR A 128 11.39 -18.27 -5.52
C THR A 128 11.54 -16.77 -5.35
N CYS A 129 10.43 -16.02 -5.29
CA CYS A 129 10.46 -14.56 -5.08
C CYS A 129 11.11 -14.17 -3.73
N VAL A 130 10.83 -14.94 -2.67
CA VAL A 130 11.44 -14.72 -1.35
C VAL A 130 12.95 -14.99 -1.40
N LYS A 131 13.35 -16.13 -1.96
CA LYS A 131 14.78 -16.51 -2.05
C LYS A 131 15.59 -15.55 -2.92
N SER A 132 14.97 -15.00 -3.97
CA SER A 132 15.60 -14.03 -4.87
C SER A 132 15.58 -12.59 -4.32
N GLY A 133 15.00 -12.35 -3.14
CA GLY A 133 14.93 -11.01 -2.54
C GLY A 133 13.93 -10.06 -3.21
N TYR A 134 13.01 -10.58 -4.02
CA TYR A 134 11.98 -9.78 -4.70
C TYR A 134 10.77 -9.53 -3.79
N ALA A 135 10.51 -10.43 -2.84
CA ALA A 135 9.41 -10.30 -1.89
C ALA A 135 9.85 -9.51 -0.64
N ARG A 136 8.96 -8.64 -0.15
CA ARG A 136 9.14 -7.91 1.10
C ARG A 136 8.72 -8.78 2.29
N ASP A 137 9.51 -8.74 3.36
CA ASP A 137 9.13 -9.33 4.65
C ASP A 137 8.02 -8.50 5.31
N LEU A 138 6.94 -9.15 5.71
CA LEU A 138 5.74 -8.51 6.27
C LEU A 138 5.61 -8.67 7.79
N LYS A 139 6.58 -9.30 8.48
CA LYS A 139 6.50 -9.53 9.95
C LYS A 139 6.27 -8.26 10.77
N ASP A 140 6.78 -7.12 10.30
CA ASP A 140 6.70 -5.85 11.03
C ASP A 140 5.45 -5.03 10.68
N GLN A 141 4.51 -5.58 9.90
CA GLN A 141 3.35 -4.87 9.35
C GLN A 141 2.00 -5.30 9.95
N SER A 142 2.01 -6.03 11.07
CA SER A 142 0.80 -6.57 11.75
C SER A 142 0.31 -5.70 12.90
#